data_AF-A0A379AXP9-F1
#
_entry.id   AF-A0A379AXP9-F1
#
_cell.length_a   1.000
_cell.length_b   1.000
_cell.length_c   1.000
_cell.angle_alpha   90.00
_cell.angle_beta   90.00
_cell.angle_gamma   90.00
#
_symmetry.space_group_name_H-M   'P 1'
#
loop_
_entity.id
_entity.type
_entity.pdbx_description
1 polymer ?
#
loop_
_entity_poly.entity_id
_entity_poly.type
_entity_poly.pdbx_seq_one_letter_code
_entity_poly.pdbx_strand_id
1 'polypeptide(L)'
;MTTWEKFEEQCTNFLNKEFGAYAKFTRRGGTDSTIPDILTKTNSGNLFYIEAKHSPAQCGQFVLIPDFKNKIFEYSQRNINPINEYSKMIVNYMNVHFEKFSKAGTAGQDINIPNGSDIFSNWIIHTYKKKNVRFFITNNYTIFPIDCLKEHFEVTAKYRIKRSGSTNVGKLYINDVMKYVIHNYKITNHRTENGKLFVISSQDLDKCKFKIFETEYMFSPRGSEYEIRKLSNTNNANVIFSVTQKASIKGMPKALFIDSLK
;
A
#
# COMPACT_ATOMS: atom_id res chain seq x y z
N MET A 1 8.12 -13.71 -2.47
CA MET A 1 7.02 -12.94 -1.86
C MET A 1 7.57 -12.10 -0.74
N THR A 2 7.20 -10.83 -0.74
CA THR A 2 7.46 -9.88 0.35
C THR A 2 6.71 -10.29 1.63
N THR A 3 7.10 -9.73 2.77
CA THR A 3 6.47 -10.07 4.06
C THR A 3 4.97 -9.79 4.09
N TRP A 4 4.51 -8.70 3.45
CA TRP A 4 3.09 -8.34 3.43
C TRP A 4 2.28 -9.27 2.51
N GLU A 5 2.80 -9.66 1.34
CA GLU A 5 2.13 -10.62 0.44
C GLU A 5 1.96 -11.99 1.10
N LYS A 6 2.99 -12.43 1.85
CA LYS A 6 2.93 -13.67 2.64
C LYS A 6 1.88 -13.57 3.75
N PHE A 7 1.79 -12.40 4.39
CA PHE A 7 0.81 -12.17 5.45
C PHE A 7 -0.64 -12.20 4.93
N GLU A 8 -0.91 -11.59 3.77
CA GLU A 8 -2.21 -11.67 3.10
C GLU A 8 -2.60 -13.12 2.76
N GLU A 9 -1.65 -13.91 2.26
CA GLU A 9 -1.84 -15.32 1.99
C GLU A 9 -2.17 -16.10 3.28
N GLN A 10 -1.38 -15.88 4.34
CA GLN A 10 -1.59 -16.51 5.63
C GLN A 10 -2.96 -16.16 6.23
N CYS A 11 -3.36 -14.89 6.17
CA CYS A 11 -4.69 -14.44 6.62
C CYS A 11 -5.81 -15.09 5.81
N THR A 12 -5.67 -15.16 4.49
CA THR A 12 -6.66 -15.81 3.61
C THR A 12 -6.78 -17.30 3.91
N ASN A 13 -5.66 -17.99 4.12
CA ASN A 13 -5.63 -19.40 4.47
C ASN A 13 -6.25 -19.66 5.85
N PHE A 14 -5.94 -18.81 6.84
CA PHE A 14 -6.56 -18.84 8.16
C PHE A 14 -8.08 -18.67 8.07
N LEU A 15 -8.56 -17.67 7.33
CA LEU A 15 -9.99 -17.42 7.17
C LEU A 15 -10.73 -18.59 6.52
N ASN A 16 -10.17 -19.16 5.44
CA ASN A 16 -10.77 -20.34 4.81
C ASN A 16 -10.73 -21.59 5.71
N LYS A 17 -9.68 -21.76 6.51
CA LYS A 17 -9.57 -22.89 7.45
C LYS A 17 -10.60 -22.78 8.58
N GLU A 18 -10.72 -21.61 9.20
CA GLU A 18 -11.55 -21.41 10.39
C GLU A 18 -13.02 -21.14 10.07
N PHE A 19 -13.30 -20.47 8.95
CA PHE A 19 -14.63 -19.96 8.60
C PHE A 19 -15.13 -20.39 7.22
N GLY A 20 -14.41 -21.30 6.55
CA GLY A 20 -14.73 -21.78 5.20
C GLY A 20 -16.11 -22.45 5.06
N ALA A 21 -16.67 -22.94 6.16
CA ALA A 21 -18.03 -23.48 6.19
C ALA A 21 -19.11 -22.40 5.97
N TYR A 22 -18.81 -21.12 6.24
CA TYR A 22 -19.76 -20.01 6.21
C TYR A 22 -19.54 -19.07 5.01
N ALA A 23 -18.29 -18.94 4.55
CA ALA A 23 -17.93 -18.08 3.44
C ALA A 23 -16.65 -18.54 2.75
N LYS A 24 -16.51 -18.17 1.48
CA LYS A 24 -15.28 -18.32 0.70
C LYS A 24 -14.47 -17.02 0.77
N PHE A 25 -13.18 -17.13 1.11
CA PHE A 25 -12.26 -16.00 1.17
C PHE A 25 -11.23 -16.10 0.04
N THR A 26 -11.12 -15.07 -0.79
CA THR A 26 -10.24 -15.07 -1.96
C THR A 26 -9.33 -13.85 -1.93
N ARG A 27 -8.01 -14.07 -1.99
CA ARG A 27 -7.03 -12.98 -2.10
C ARG A 27 -7.25 -12.17 -3.38
N ARG A 28 -7.23 -10.85 -3.26
CA ARG A 28 -7.37 -9.81 -4.28
C ARG A 28 -6.33 -8.70 -3.99
N GLY A 29 -6.37 -7.59 -4.74
CA GLY A 29 -5.45 -6.45 -4.51
C GLY A 29 -4.03 -6.73 -5.01
N GLY A 30 -3.26 -7.54 -4.28
CA GLY A 30 -1.84 -7.73 -4.56
C GLY A 30 -1.13 -6.38 -4.68
N THR A 31 -0.42 -6.13 -5.78
CA THR A 31 0.24 -4.84 -5.99
C THR A 31 -0.71 -3.71 -6.40
N ASP A 32 -1.97 -4.00 -6.70
CA ASP A 32 -2.98 -3.00 -7.04
C ASP A 32 -3.68 -2.47 -5.78
N SER A 33 -3.18 -1.34 -5.30
CA SER A 33 -3.72 -0.63 -4.13
C SER A 33 -5.18 -0.12 -4.26
N THR A 34 -5.78 -0.22 -5.45
CA THR A 34 -7.16 0.21 -5.66
C THR A 34 -8.16 -0.82 -5.14
N ILE A 35 -7.79 -2.10 -5.14
CA ILE A 35 -8.64 -3.23 -4.75
C ILE A 35 -8.22 -3.71 -3.34
N PRO A 36 -9.18 -3.94 -2.41
CA PRO A 36 -8.86 -4.49 -1.09
C PRO A 36 -8.33 -5.94 -1.12
N ASP A 37 -7.70 -6.35 -0.03
CA ASP A 37 -6.84 -7.54 0.00
C ASP A 37 -7.59 -8.88 -0.07
N ILE A 38 -8.75 -9.01 0.58
CA ILE A 38 -9.47 -10.29 0.68
C ILE A 38 -10.95 -10.08 0.35
N LEU A 39 -11.43 -10.70 -0.71
CA LEU A 39 -12.86 -10.75 -1.05
C LEU A 39 -13.52 -11.90 -0.29
N THR A 40 -14.59 -11.58 0.43
CA THR A 40 -15.46 -12.54 1.11
C THR A 40 -16.74 -12.72 0.32
N LYS A 41 -17.07 -13.98 0.02
CA LYS A 41 -18.37 -14.40 -0.51
C LYS A 41 -19.03 -15.35 0.47
N THR A 42 -20.04 -14.87 1.17
CA THR A 42 -20.86 -15.66 2.09
C THR A 42 -21.72 -16.68 1.35
N ASN A 43 -22.20 -17.71 2.05
CA ASN A 43 -23.11 -18.69 1.48
C ASN A 43 -24.47 -18.09 1.10
N SER A 44 -24.92 -17.03 1.80
CA SER A 44 -26.12 -16.26 1.44
C SER A 44 -25.94 -15.35 0.23
N GLY A 45 -24.73 -15.22 -0.31
CA GLY A 45 -24.43 -14.44 -1.50
C GLY A 45 -23.95 -13.01 -1.23
N ASN A 46 -23.89 -12.57 0.03
CA ASN A 46 -23.29 -11.29 0.40
C ASN A 46 -21.81 -11.23 0.03
N LEU A 47 -21.42 -10.10 -0.58
CA LEU A 47 -20.06 -9.79 -0.97
C LEU A 47 -19.55 -8.59 -0.18
N PHE A 48 -18.36 -8.73 0.40
CA PHE A 48 -17.64 -7.64 1.05
C PHE A 48 -16.15 -7.96 1.11
N TYR A 49 -15.36 -6.99 1.55
CA TYR A 49 -13.92 -7.13 1.69
C TYR A 49 -13.45 -7.12 3.14
N ILE A 50 -12.33 -7.81 3.35
CA ILE A 50 -11.51 -7.75 4.55
C ILE A 50 -10.15 -7.21 4.15
N GLU A 51 -9.68 -6.17 4.83
CA GLU A 51 -8.36 -5.59 4.60
C GLU A 51 -7.34 -6.24 5.55
N ALA A 52 -6.21 -6.71 5.03
CA ALA A 52 -5.14 -7.29 5.81
C ALA A 52 -4.05 -6.24 6.11
N LYS A 53 -3.63 -6.12 7.36
CA LYS A 53 -2.55 -5.20 7.75
C LYS A 53 -1.56 -5.91 8.67
N HIS A 54 -0.36 -6.15 8.17
CA HIS A 54 0.74 -6.63 8.98
C HIS A 54 1.39 -5.46 9.73
N SER A 55 0.89 -5.16 10.93
CA SER A 55 1.37 -4.04 11.74
C SER A 55 2.84 -4.20 12.14
N PRO A 56 3.63 -3.11 12.11
CA PRO A 56 3.26 -1.76 11.68
C PRO A 56 3.12 -1.66 10.14
N ALA A 57 2.11 -0.93 9.67
CA ALA A 57 1.79 -0.85 8.23
C ALA A 57 1.36 0.56 7.78
N GLN A 58 1.46 0.82 6.47
CA GLN A 58 0.78 1.97 5.85
C GLN A 58 -0.70 1.63 5.65
N CYS A 59 -1.58 2.62 5.79
CA CYS A 59 -3.04 2.43 5.72
C CYS A 59 -3.72 3.53 4.90
N GLY A 60 -3.32 3.64 3.64
CA GLY A 60 -3.86 4.63 2.70
C GLY A 60 -3.04 5.93 2.61
N GLN A 61 -3.33 6.69 1.56
CA GLN A 61 -2.67 7.96 1.25
C GLN A 61 -3.54 8.81 0.31
N PHE A 62 -3.23 10.10 0.25
CA PHE A 62 -3.68 11.00 -0.82
C PHE A 62 -2.59 12.03 -1.15
N VAL A 63 -2.55 12.44 -2.41
CA VAL A 63 -1.58 13.41 -2.95
C VAL A 63 -2.12 14.83 -2.76
N LEU A 64 -1.24 15.72 -2.29
CA LEU A 64 -1.46 17.16 -2.29
C LEU A 64 -0.41 17.84 -3.17
N ILE A 65 -0.80 18.93 -3.81
CA ILE A 65 0.08 19.74 -4.67
C ILE A 65 0.23 21.11 -4.00
N PRO A 66 1.45 21.55 -3.66
CA PRO A 66 1.65 22.88 -3.08
C PRO A 66 1.44 23.96 -4.15
N ASP A 67 0.56 24.90 -3.87
CA ASP A 67 0.46 26.18 -4.56
C ASP A 67 1.26 27.23 -3.77
N PHE A 68 2.46 27.53 -4.25
CA PHE A 68 3.35 28.51 -3.62
C PHE A 68 2.88 29.96 -3.75
N LYS A 69 2.05 30.26 -4.76
CA LYS A 69 1.53 31.62 -4.98
C LYS A 69 0.49 31.94 -3.92
N ASN A 70 -0.46 31.02 -3.70
CA ASN A 70 -1.55 31.21 -2.74
C ASN A 70 -1.22 30.65 -1.34
N LYS A 71 -0.08 29.98 -1.17
CA LYS A 71 0.36 29.31 0.07
C LYS A 71 -0.66 28.30 0.61
N ILE A 72 -1.19 27.48 -0.29
CA ILE A 72 -2.15 26.43 0.03
C ILE A 72 -1.75 25.10 -0.60
N PHE A 73 -2.31 24.01 -0.09
CA PHE A 73 -2.23 22.69 -0.69
C PHE A 73 -3.53 22.37 -1.41
N GLU A 74 -3.39 21.98 -2.68
CA GLU A 74 -4.49 21.53 -3.51
C GLU A 74 -4.61 20.01 -3.46
N TYR A 75 -5.84 19.51 -3.34
CA TYR A 75 -6.10 18.08 -3.43
C TYR A 75 -5.96 17.61 -4.87
N SER A 76 -5.03 16.68 -5.13
CA SER A 76 -4.77 16.23 -6.50
C SER A 76 -6.02 15.63 -7.14
N GLN A 77 -6.36 16.10 -8.35
CA GLN A 77 -7.46 15.54 -9.16
C GLN A 77 -7.19 14.08 -9.58
N ARG A 78 -5.94 13.62 -9.49
CA ARG A 78 -5.54 12.23 -9.80
C ARG A 78 -5.65 11.29 -8.60
N ASN A 79 -6.10 11.77 -7.45
CA ASN A 79 -6.39 10.89 -6.32
C ASN A 79 -7.56 9.97 -6.66
N ILE A 80 -7.39 8.68 -6.37
CA ILE A 80 -8.44 7.66 -6.55
C ILE A 80 -9.63 7.93 -5.62
N ASN A 81 -9.34 8.35 -4.38
CA ASN A 81 -10.36 8.67 -3.40
C ASN A 81 -10.75 10.15 -3.52
N PRO A 82 -12.04 10.47 -3.74
CA PRO A 82 -12.51 11.85 -3.69
C PRO A 82 -12.24 12.48 -2.33
N ILE A 83 -12.07 13.80 -2.33
CA ILE A 83 -11.93 14.58 -1.10
C ILE A 83 -13.13 14.33 -0.17
N ASN A 84 -12.86 14.14 1.13
CA ASN A 84 -13.87 13.99 2.18
C ASN A 84 -13.64 15.05 3.29
N GLU A 85 -14.52 15.10 4.28
CA GLU A 85 -14.42 16.07 5.39
C GLU A 85 -13.09 15.96 6.16
N TYR A 86 -12.61 14.75 6.42
CA TYR A 86 -11.34 14.52 7.11
C TYR A 86 -10.14 14.97 6.28
N SER A 87 -10.16 14.75 4.96
CA SER A 87 -9.15 15.29 4.03
C SER A 87 -9.13 16.82 4.12
N LYS A 88 -10.30 17.48 4.17
CA LYS A 88 -10.40 18.94 4.29
C LYS A 88 -9.82 19.44 5.61
N MET A 89 -10.10 18.76 6.73
CA MET A 89 -9.51 19.11 8.04
C MET A 89 -7.98 19.04 8.01
N ILE A 90 -7.42 17.98 7.41
CA ILE A 90 -5.97 17.80 7.26
C ILE A 90 -5.38 18.90 6.37
N VAL A 91 -6.00 19.16 5.22
CA VAL A 91 -5.54 20.20 4.27
C VAL A 91 -5.59 21.59 4.92
N ASN A 92 -6.66 21.91 5.65
CA ASN A 92 -6.79 23.20 6.35
C ASN A 92 -5.68 23.39 7.39
N TYR A 93 -5.40 22.36 8.19
CA TYR A 93 -4.28 22.38 9.13
C TYR A 93 -2.94 22.56 8.42
N MET A 94 -2.72 21.85 7.32
CA MET A 94 -1.50 21.99 6.53
C MET A 94 -1.35 23.38 5.90
N ASN A 95 -2.45 24.02 5.49
CA ASN A 95 -2.44 25.38 4.93
C ASN A 95 -2.05 26.42 5.99
N VAL A 96 -2.54 26.29 7.22
CA VAL A 96 -2.11 27.14 8.36
C VAL A 96 -0.60 27.01 8.61
N HIS A 97 -0.04 25.83 8.34
CA HIS A 97 1.39 25.53 8.51
C HIS A 97 2.12 25.34 7.17
N PHE A 98 1.72 26.08 6.12
CA PHE A 98 2.18 25.85 4.75
C PHE A 98 3.71 25.81 4.64
N GLU A 99 4.42 26.78 5.22
CA GLU A 99 5.87 26.90 5.17
C GLU A 99 6.62 25.69 5.74
N LYS A 100 6.03 25.00 6.73
CA LYS A 100 6.59 23.76 7.30
C LYS A 100 6.43 22.61 6.32
N PHE A 101 5.24 22.43 5.77
CA PHE A 101 4.91 21.27 4.95
C PHE A 101 5.40 21.40 3.50
N SER A 102 5.51 22.61 2.95
CA SER A 102 6.00 22.84 1.58
C SER A 102 7.48 22.48 1.42
N LYS A 103 8.22 22.42 2.54
CA LYS A 103 9.63 22.00 2.62
C LYS A 103 9.81 20.51 2.94
N ALA A 104 8.73 19.72 2.99
CA ALA A 104 8.81 18.30 3.31
C ALA A 104 9.58 17.53 2.23
N GLY A 105 10.67 16.87 2.63
CA GLY A 105 11.44 15.96 1.77
C GLY A 105 10.92 14.52 1.78
N THR A 106 11.80 13.57 1.47
CA THR A 106 11.51 12.12 1.49
C THR A 106 11.32 11.57 2.91
N ALA A 107 12.00 12.14 3.90
CA ALA A 107 11.81 11.84 5.32
C ALA A 107 10.41 12.26 5.83
N GLY A 108 9.82 13.27 5.19
CA GLY A 108 8.52 13.85 5.48
C GLY A 108 8.45 14.68 6.75
N GLN A 109 7.24 15.19 7.01
CA GLN A 109 6.88 16.00 8.17
C GLN A 109 5.63 15.41 8.83
N ASP A 110 5.69 15.16 10.13
CA ASP A 110 4.55 14.63 10.88
C ASP A 110 3.41 15.66 10.98
N ILE A 111 2.18 15.18 10.82
CA ILE A 111 0.97 15.99 10.88
C ILE A 111 0.40 15.88 12.30
N ASN A 112 0.85 16.78 13.18
CA ASN A 112 0.43 16.79 14.58
C ASN A 112 -0.80 17.68 14.79
N ILE A 113 -1.91 17.33 14.13
CA ILE A 113 -3.19 18.06 14.27
C ILE A 113 -3.88 17.68 15.61
N PRO A 114 -4.54 18.63 16.30
CA PRO A 114 -5.41 18.30 17.43
C PRO A 114 -6.47 17.26 17.05
N ASN A 115 -6.68 16.26 17.92
CA ASN A 115 -7.55 15.10 17.65
C ASN A 115 -7.15 14.29 16.40
N GLY A 116 -5.86 14.31 16.03
CA GLY A 116 -5.37 13.64 14.81
C GLY A 116 -5.72 12.16 14.74
N SER A 117 -5.61 11.41 15.84
CA SER A 117 -5.96 9.98 15.86
C SER A 117 -7.39 9.72 15.37
N ASP A 118 -8.37 10.55 15.79
CA ASP A 118 -9.75 10.47 15.33
C ASP A 118 -9.90 10.85 13.86
N ILE A 119 -9.32 11.98 13.46
CA ILE A 119 -9.42 12.49 12.08
C ILE A 119 -8.82 11.49 11.10
N PHE A 120 -7.67 10.92 11.43
CA PHE A 120 -6.97 9.95 10.59
C PHE A 120 -7.71 8.62 10.55
N SER A 121 -8.18 8.12 11.68
CA SER A 121 -8.97 6.89 11.74
C SER A 121 -10.25 6.99 10.92
N ASN A 122 -10.98 8.10 11.07
CA ASN A 122 -12.23 8.32 10.33
C ASN A 122 -11.99 8.50 8.83
N TRP A 123 -10.87 9.13 8.42
CA TRP A 123 -10.47 9.17 7.02
C TRP A 123 -10.27 7.76 6.45
N ILE A 124 -9.58 6.88 7.19
CA ILE A 124 -9.33 5.48 6.80
C ILE A 124 -10.65 4.74 6.70
N ILE A 125 -11.48 4.80 7.74
CA ILE A 125 -12.81 4.14 7.80
C ILE A 125 -13.65 4.57 6.60
N HIS A 126 -13.80 5.88 6.36
CA HIS A 126 -14.58 6.42 5.26
C HIS A 126 -14.08 5.93 3.90
N THR A 127 -12.76 5.91 3.71
CA THR A 127 -12.12 5.50 2.47
C THR A 127 -12.34 4.00 2.18
N TYR A 128 -12.15 3.15 3.19
CA TYR A 128 -12.27 1.72 3.03
C TYR A 128 -13.74 1.25 2.98
N LYS A 129 -14.66 1.92 3.69
CA LYS A 129 -16.11 1.68 3.54
C LYS A 129 -16.61 1.90 2.11
N LYS A 130 -16.11 2.93 1.41
CA LYS A 130 -16.41 3.15 -0.02
C LYS A 130 -15.98 2.00 -0.92
N LYS A 131 -15.01 1.19 -0.49
CA LYS A 131 -14.55 -0.03 -1.17
C LYS A 131 -15.26 -1.29 -0.66
N ASN A 132 -16.34 -1.14 0.11
CA ASN A 132 -17.09 -2.23 0.74
C ASN A 132 -16.22 -3.13 1.64
N VAL A 133 -15.20 -2.55 2.29
CA VAL A 133 -14.46 -3.20 3.37
C VAL A 133 -15.29 -3.13 4.64
N ARG A 134 -15.51 -4.28 5.28
CA ARG A 134 -16.27 -4.38 6.53
C ARG A 134 -15.40 -4.71 7.73
N PHE A 135 -14.29 -5.42 7.51
CA PHE A 135 -13.41 -5.88 8.59
C PHE A 135 -11.95 -5.64 8.24
N PHE A 136 -11.14 -5.54 9.28
CA PHE A 136 -9.69 -5.66 9.19
C PHE A 136 -9.26 -6.99 9.81
N ILE A 137 -8.17 -7.55 9.29
CA ILE A 137 -7.41 -8.62 9.93
C ILE A 137 -5.95 -8.18 10.09
N THR A 138 -5.44 -8.27 11.32
CA THR A 138 -4.07 -7.84 11.67
C THR A 138 -3.30 -8.97 12.36
N ASN A 139 -2.10 -8.68 12.87
CA ASN A 139 -1.21 -9.65 13.52
C ASN A 139 -1.96 -10.53 14.53
N ASN A 140 -1.50 -11.78 14.65
CA ASN A 140 -2.15 -12.84 15.43
C ASN A 140 -3.58 -13.17 14.95
N TYR A 141 -3.89 -12.86 13.68
CA TYR A 141 -5.21 -13.07 13.07
C TYR A 141 -6.35 -12.39 13.83
N THR A 142 -6.05 -11.22 14.42
CA THR A 142 -7.04 -10.40 15.11
C THR A 142 -7.98 -9.79 14.08
N ILE A 143 -9.24 -10.22 14.06
CA ILE A 143 -10.31 -9.72 13.18
C ILE A 143 -11.17 -8.72 13.96
N PHE A 144 -11.50 -7.58 13.36
CA PHE A 144 -12.40 -6.61 13.98
C PHE A 144 -13.16 -5.79 12.91
N PRO A 145 -14.35 -5.26 13.23
CA PRO A 145 -15.09 -4.38 12.33
C PRO A 145 -14.31 -3.12 11.99
N ILE A 146 -14.45 -2.62 10.77
CA ILE A 146 -13.76 -1.41 10.31
C ILE A 146 -14.02 -0.20 11.23
N ASP A 147 -15.21 -0.09 11.79
CA ASP A 147 -15.59 1.00 12.70
C ASP A 147 -14.81 0.99 14.02
N CYS A 148 -14.16 -0.12 14.36
CA CYS A 148 -13.31 -0.26 15.54
C CYS A 148 -11.81 0.01 15.25
N LEU A 149 -11.48 0.72 14.17
CA LEU A 149 -10.09 0.94 13.74
C LEU A 149 -9.26 1.64 14.82
N LYS A 150 -9.82 2.68 15.45
CA LYS A 150 -9.12 3.49 16.47
C LYS A 150 -8.82 2.68 17.73
N GLU A 151 -9.67 1.74 18.08
CA GLU A 151 -9.53 0.88 19.27
C GLU A 151 -8.38 -0.11 19.08
N HIS A 152 -8.14 -0.56 17.85
CA HIS A 152 -7.14 -1.58 17.54
C HIS A 152 -5.80 -1.01 17.07
N PHE A 153 -5.79 0.20 16.50
CA PHE A 153 -4.58 0.82 15.96
C PHE A 153 -4.31 2.20 16.58
N GLU A 154 -3.03 2.47 16.84
CA GLU A 154 -2.52 3.83 16.85
C GLU A 154 -2.35 4.31 15.42
N VAL A 155 -2.99 5.42 15.07
CA VAL A 155 -2.99 5.99 13.72
C VAL A 155 -2.23 7.29 13.70
N THR A 156 -1.21 7.38 12.84
CA THR A 156 -0.43 8.60 12.62
C THR A 156 -0.45 8.99 11.14
N ALA A 157 -0.18 10.26 10.86
CA ALA A 157 -0.09 10.75 9.49
C ALA A 157 1.17 11.59 9.30
N LYS A 158 1.76 11.47 8.11
CA LYS A 158 2.95 12.22 7.69
C LYS A 158 2.73 12.75 6.29
N TYR A 159 3.19 13.96 6.02
CA TYR A 159 3.30 14.49 4.66
C TYR A 159 4.73 14.27 4.15
N ARG A 160 4.92 13.49 3.08
CA ARG A 160 6.25 13.18 2.54
C ARG A 160 6.28 13.05 1.03
N ILE A 161 7.44 13.32 0.43
CA ILE A 161 7.71 12.95 -0.95
C ILE A 161 7.88 11.43 -1.05
N LYS A 162 7.06 10.78 -1.87
CA LYS A 162 7.15 9.35 -2.18
C LYS A 162 7.29 9.19 -3.69
N ARG A 163 8.36 8.53 -4.11
CA ARG A 163 8.51 8.11 -5.50
C ARG A 163 7.41 7.13 -5.87
N SER A 164 6.84 7.28 -7.05
CA SER A 164 5.87 6.31 -7.57
C SER A 164 6.50 4.93 -7.75
N GLY A 165 5.66 3.89 -7.81
CA GLY A 165 6.11 2.50 -7.95
C GLY A 165 6.94 2.26 -9.21
N SER A 166 7.65 1.14 -9.22
CA SER A 166 8.37 0.67 -10.41
C SER A 166 7.44 -0.10 -11.34
N THR A 167 7.74 -0.12 -12.63
CA THR A 167 7.03 -0.90 -13.64
C THR A 167 7.95 -1.96 -14.25
N ASN A 168 7.39 -2.84 -15.08
CA ASN A 168 8.20 -3.71 -15.94
C ASN A 168 9.01 -2.82 -16.92
N VAL A 169 10.07 -3.38 -17.51
CA VAL A 169 10.87 -2.72 -18.56
C VAL A 169 10.00 -2.27 -19.74
N GLY A 170 9.02 -3.10 -20.12
CA GLY A 170 8.15 -2.86 -21.28
C GLY A 170 8.73 -3.48 -22.55
N LYS A 171 7.86 -4.10 -23.36
CA LYS A 171 8.26 -4.95 -24.51
C LYS A 171 9.23 -4.28 -25.48
N LEU A 172 9.03 -2.99 -25.73
CA LEU A 172 9.85 -2.21 -26.68
C LEU A 172 11.31 -2.03 -26.22
N TYR A 173 11.57 -2.00 -24.92
CA TYR A 173 12.90 -1.67 -24.37
C TYR A 173 13.67 -2.88 -23.87
N ILE A 174 13.05 -4.08 -23.85
CA ILE A 174 13.65 -5.30 -23.29
C ILE A 174 15.00 -5.60 -23.94
N ASN A 175 15.10 -5.54 -25.27
CA ASN A 175 16.31 -5.92 -25.98
C ASN A 175 17.48 -4.98 -25.65
N ASP A 176 17.23 -3.68 -25.58
CA ASP A 176 18.29 -2.69 -25.28
C ASP A 176 18.74 -2.77 -23.83
N VAL A 177 17.78 -2.92 -22.90
CA VAL A 177 18.09 -3.11 -21.47
C VAL A 177 18.85 -4.41 -21.25
N MET A 178 18.46 -5.50 -21.92
CA MET A 178 19.14 -6.79 -21.82
C MET A 178 20.56 -6.72 -22.36
N LYS A 179 20.79 -6.12 -23.53
CA LYS A 179 22.14 -5.91 -24.09
C LYS A 179 23.03 -5.15 -23.12
N TYR A 180 22.52 -4.06 -22.55
CA TYR A 180 23.24 -3.27 -21.55
C TYR A 180 23.58 -4.13 -20.32
N VAL A 181 22.61 -4.86 -19.77
CA VAL A 181 22.79 -5.64 -18.54
C VAL A 181 23.80 -6.78 -18.73
N ILE A 182 23.74 -7.51 -19.85
CA ILE A 182 24.70 -8.59 -20.17
C ILE A 182 26.12 -8.03 -20.35
N HIS A 183 26.26 -6.84 -20.93
CA HIS A 183 27.58 -6.25 -21.17
C HIS A 183 28.24 -5.71 -19.89
N ASN A 184 27.44 -5.22 -18.93
CA ASN A 184 27.95 -4.50 -17.75
C ASN A 184 27.94 -5.34 -16.46
N TYR A 185 27.27 -6.49 -16.44
CA TYR A 185 27.12 -7.34 -15.25
C TYR A 185 27.41 -8.80 -15.54
N LYS A 186 27.80 -9.57 -14.52
CA LYS A 186 28.05 -11.02 -14.68
C LYS A 186 26.75 -11.80 -14.74
N ILE A 187 26.09 -11.79 -15.89
CA ILE A 187 24.82 -12.48 -16.12
C ILE A 187 25.09 -13.89 -16.67
N THR A 188 24.58 -14.91 -16.00
CA THR A 188 24.73 -16.32 -16.40
C THR A 188 23.55 -16.83 -17.22
N ASN A 189 22.36 -16.26 -17.01
CA ASN A 189 21.17 -16.61 -17.76
C ASN A 189 20.18 -15.44 -17.76
N HIS A 190 19.25 -15.41 -18.72
CA HIS A 190 18.18 -14.44 -18.78
C HIS A 190 16.93 -15.06 -19.40
N ARG A 191 15.77 -14.49 -19.08
CA ARG A 191 14.49 -14.85 -19.71
C ARG A 191 13.57 -13.64 -19.78
N THR A 192 12.60 -13.71 -20.69
CA THR A 192 11.55 -12.70 -20.79
C THR A 192 10.19 -13.35 -20.66
N GLU A 193 9.26 -12.67 -20.01
CA GLU A 193 7.91 -13.19 -19.79
C GLU A 193 6.94 -12.01 -19.68
N ASN A 194 5.95 -11.94 -20.58
CA ASN A 194 4.88 -10.93 -20.54
C ASN A 194 5.38 -9.48 -20.37
N GLY A 195 6.46 -9.12 -21.07
CA GLY A 195 7.05 -7.78 -21.00
C GLY A 195 7.93 -7.52 -19.76
N LYS A 196 8.22 -8.56 -18.97
CA LYS A 196 9.23 -8.57 -17.91
C LYS A 196 10.54 -9.14 -18.44
N LEU A 197 11.64 -8.69 -17.85
CA LEU A 197 12.99 -9.19 -18.08
C LEU A 197 13.52 -9.73 -16.75
N PHE A 198 13.97 -10.97 -16.76
CA PHE A 198 14.59 -11.62 -15.62
C PHE A 198 16.01 -12.04 -15.97
N VAL A 199 16.91 -11.95 -14.99
CA VAL A 199 18.31 -12.31 -15.15
C VAL A 199 18.80 -13.10 -13.94
N ILE A 200 19.73 -14.02 -14.18
CA ILE A 200 20.47 -14.74 -13.15
C ILE A 200 21.90 -14.22 -13.17
N SER A 201 22.44 -13.90 -12.00
CA SER A 201 23.81 -13.45 -11.84
C SER A 201 24.48 -14.23 -10.73
N SER A 202 25.79 -14.46 -10.88
CA SER A 202 26.63 -14.95 -9.78
C SER A 202 27.01 -13.85 -8.79
N GLN A 203 26.72 -12.58 -9.13
CA GLN A 203 26.90 -11.44 -8.24
C GLN A 203 25.62 -11.17 -7.43
N ASP A 204 25.78 -10.66 -6.23
CA ASP A 204 24.67 -10.05 -5.50
C ASP A 204 24.34 -8.70 -6.15
N LEU A 205 23.14 -8.62 -6.71
CA LEU A 205 22.62 -7.44 -7.39
C LEU A 205 21.36 -6.91 -6.70
N ASP A 206 21.01 -7.35 -5.47
CA ASP A 206 19.81 -6.86 -4.80
C ASP A 206 19.78 -5.33 -4.72
N LYS A 207 18.73 -4.74 -5.30
CA LYS A 207 18.50 -3.28 -5.39
C LYS A 207 19.62 -2.49 -6.08
N CYS A 208 20.55 -3.16 -6.75
CA CYS A 208 21.51 -2.48 -7.61
C CYS A 208 20.74 -1.69 -8.67
N LYS A 209 21.18 -0.46 -8.95
CA LYS A 209 20.53 0.46 -9.89
C LYS A 209 21.47 0.81 -11.02
N PHE A 210 20.90 1.03 -12.20
CA PHE A 210 21.62 1.52 -13.37
C PHE A 210 20.73 2.46 -14.17
N LYS A 211 21.34 3.24 -15.05
CA LYS A 211 20.64 4.19 -15.92
C LYS A 211 20.98 3.91 -17.37
N ILE A 212 19.94 3.98 -18.21
CA ILE A 212 20.08 4.02 -19.67
C ILE A 212 19.34 5.30 -20.09
N PHE A 213 20.11 6.29 -20.57
CA PHE A 213 19.64 7.67 -20.72
C PHE A 213 19.01 8.20 -19.41
N GLU A 214 17.84 8.83 -19.49
CA GLU A 214 17.08 9.39 -18.36
C GLU A 214 16.23 8.36 -17.61
N THR A 215 16.31 7.07 -17.98
CA THR A 215 15.53 6.01 -17.33
C THR A 215 16.41 5.22 -16.36
N GLU A 216 15.98 5.17 -15.11
CA GLU A 216 16.62 4.37 -14.08
C GLU A 216 15.94 2.99 -13.96
N TYR A 217 16.75 1.95 -13.83
CA TYR A 217 16.35 0.58 -13.66
C TYR A 217 16.95 0.01 -12.36
N MET A 218 16.35 -1.07 -11.87
CA MET A 218 16.79 -1.73 -10.65
C MET A 218 16.63 -3.24 -10.77
N PHE A 219 17.60 -3.99 -10.24
CA PHE A 219 17.51 -5.43 -10.04
C PHE A 219 16.65 -5.72 -8.81
N SER A 220 15.57 -6.49 -8.97
CA SER A 220 14.61 -6.81 -7.90
C SER A 220 14.53 -8.33 -7.69
N PRO A 221 14.96 -8.87 -6.54
CA PRO A 221 15.01 -10.32 -6.32
C PRO A 221 13.65 -11.02 -6.44
N ARG A 222 13.64 -12.19 -7.08
CA ARG A 222 12.48 -13.07 -7.27
C ARG A 222 12.90 -14.53 -7.09
N GLY A 223 13.23 -14.91 -5.86
CA GLY A 223 13.78 -16.24 -5.60
C GLY A 223 15.24 -16.30 -6.07
N SER A 224 15.54 -17.14 -7.06
CA SER A 224 16.90 -17.35 -7.60
C SER A 224 17.31 -16.39 -8.72
N GLU A 225 16.40 -15.52 -9.17
CA GLU A 225 16.63 -14.57 -10.25
C GLU A 225 16.32 -13.13 -9.82
N TYR A 226 16.71 -12.16 -10.65
CA TYR A 226 16.34 -10.76 -10.50
C TYR A 226 15.40 -10.35 -11.62
N GLU A 227 14.26 -9.76 -11.28
CA GLU A 227 13.44 -9.01 -12.22
C GLU A 227 14.02 -7.61 -12.41
N ILE A 228 14.27 -7.21 -13.66
CA ILE A 228 14.65 -5.83 -13.98
C ILE A 228 13.40 -4.97 -13.97
N ARG A 229 13.39 -3.96 -13.09
CA ARG A 229 12.27 -3.03 -12.90
C ARG A 229 12.66 -1.63 -13.35
N LYS A 230 11.81 -0.97 -14.14
CA LYS A 230 11.92 0.45 -14.48
C LYS A 230 11.41 1.29 -13.32
N LEU A 231 12.23 2.19 -12.80
CA LEU A 231 11.83 3.09 -11.71
C LEU A 231 11.12 4.32 -12.29
N SER A 232 10.04 4.78 -11.64
CA SER A 232 9.30 5.98 -12.08
C SER A 232 10.13 7.25 -11.87
N ASN A 233 9.97 8.29 -12.68
CA ASN A 233 10.60 9.60 -12.41
C ASN A 233 9.71 10.53 -11.57
N THR A 234 8.47 10.10 -11.26
CA THR A 234 7.49 10.92 -10.56
C THR A 234 7.66 10.83 -9.04
N ASN A 235 7.94 11.98 -8.43
CA ASN A 235 8.06 12.16 -6.98
C ASN A 235 6.97 13.11 -6.50
N ASN A 236 5.85 12.55 -6.05
CA ASN A 236 4.74 13.34 -5.52
C ASN A 236 4.76 13.32 -3.99
N ALA A 237 4.39 14.45 -3.39
CA ALA A 237 4.17 14.51 -1.96
C ALA A 237 2.76 14.02 -1.61
N ASN A 238 2.66 13.21 -0.56
CA ASN A 238 1.40 12.62 -0.11
C ASN A 238 1.28 12.72 1.39
N VAL A 239 0.05 12.92 1.84
CA VAL A 239 -0.37 12.56 3.19
C VAL A 239 -0.48 11.05 3.21
N ILE A 240 0.27 10.40 4.09
CA ILE A 240 0.30 8.95 4.25
C ILE A 240 -0.01 8.58 5.68
N PHE A 241 -0.89 7.60 5.86
CA PHE A 241 -1.30 7.11 7.16
C PHE A 241 -0.51 5.87 7.52
N SER A 242 -0.12 5.76 8.79
CA SER A 242 0.52 4.57 9.35
C SER A 242 -0.30 4.08 10.53
N VAL A 243 -0.39 2.76 10.66
CA VAL A 243 -1.09 2.07 11.74
C VAL A 243 -0.12 1.15 12.48
N THR A 244 -0.18 1.21 13.82
CA THR A 244 0.54 0.30 14.71
C THR A 244 -0.46 -0.33 15.67
N GLN A 245 -0.49 -1.66 15.73
CA GLN A 245 -1.42 -2.41 16.56
C GLN A 245 -1.20 -2.08 18.03
N LYS A 246 -2.29 -1.76 18.71
CA LYS A 246 -2.32 -1.56 20.16
C LYS A 246 -2.14 -2.90 20.86
N ALA A 247 -1.31 -2.92 21.89
CA ALA A 247 -1.06 -4.13 22.68
C ALA A 247 -2.35 -4.59 23.38
N SER A 248 -2.51 -5.91 23.50
CA SER A 248 -3.54 -6.55 24.34
C SER A 248 -5.00 -6.28 23.96
N ILE A 249 -5.28 -5.70 22.79
CA ILE A 249 -6.65 -5.55 22.27
C ILE A 249 -7.06 -6.86 21.58
N LYS A 250 -8.10 -7.50 22.11
CA LYS A 250 -8.67 -8.70 21.51
C LYS A 250 -9.54 -8.33 20.32
N GLY A 251 -9.47 -9.14 19.27
CA GLY A 251 -10.41 -9.08 18.16
C GLY A 251 -11.84 -9.45 18.58
N MET A 252 -12.75 -9.33 17.63
CA MET A 252 -14.13 -9.73 17.85
C MET A 252 -14.23 -11.25 18.14
N PRO A 253 -15.18 -11.66 19.00
CA PRO A 253 -15.46 -13.08 19.23
C PRO A 253 -15.76 -13.84 17.93
N LYS A 254 -15.26 -15.08 17.83
CA LYS A 254 -15.49 -15.94 16.65
C LYS A 254 -16.98 -16.09 16.32
N ALA A 255 -17.84 -16.25 17.34
CA ALA A 255 -19.29 -16.39 17.15
C ALA A 255 -19.89 -15.15 16.46
N LEU A 256 -19.52 -13.94 16.88
CA LEU A 256 -20.00 -12.71 16.25
C LEU A 256 -19.49 -12.56 14.81
N PHE A 257 -18.26 -13.01 14.53
CA PHE A 257 -17.76 -12.99 13.16
C PHE A 257 -18.53 -13.99 12.29
N ILE A 258 -18.79 -15.20 12.79
CA ILE A 258 -19.62 -16.21 12.11
C ILE A 258 -21.02 -15.66 11.81
N ASP A 259 -21.65 -14.97 12.77
CA ASP A 259 -22.97 -14.38 12.55
C ASP A 259 -22.95 -13.31 11.45
N SER A 260 -21.85 -12.56 11.31
CA SER A 260 -21.68 -11.60 10.21
C SER A 260 -21.46 -12.25 8.83
N LEU A 261 -21.23 -13.57 8.78
CA LEU A 261 -21.02 -14.35 7.55
C LEU A 261 -22.27 -15.13 7.11
N LYS A 262 -23.32 -15.17 7.93
CA LYS A 262 -24.62 -15.76 7.58
C LYS A 262 -25.41 -14.77 6.74
#